data_AF-A0AAX3AGB8-F1
#
_entry.id   AF-A0AAX3AGB8-F1
#
_cell.length_a   1.000
_cell.length_b   1.000
_cell.length_c   1.000
_cell.angle_alpha   90.00
_cell.angle_beta   90.00
_cell.angle_gamma   90.00
#
_symmetry.space_group_name_H-M   'P 1'
#
loop_
_entity.id
_entity.type
_entity.pdbx_description
1 polymer ?
#
loop_
_entity_poly.entity_id
_entity_poly.type
_entity_poly.pdbx_seq_one_letter_code
_entity_poly.pdbx_strand_id
1 'polypeptide(L)'
;MAQLTSIEILLPELRAYAIAICHSREEAEDLVQDAVERGLRSGGRPDPIGELRPWMFRVIRNLHYDELRKRRVRREYFAAEKRLSNEAGASDTARDVLIRLAFKKLPPETREVLCLVDIMGLKYAEAAKVMDVPNGTVMSRISRARKALLEIVDGAETAKQEVTRKT
;
A
#
# COMPACT_ATOMS: atom_id res chain seq x y z
N MET A 1 -24.21 -17.91 -1.36
CA MET A 1 -24.32 -17.14 -0.11
C MET A 1 -23.01 -17.17 0.71
N ALA A 2 -22.40 -18.33 1.00
CA ALA A 2 -21.13 -18.43 1.76
C ALA A 2 -19.94 -17.65 1.15
N GLN A 3 -19.93 -17.50 -0.17
CA GLN A 3 -18.87 -16.85 -0.93
C GLN A 3 -18.77 -15.32 -0.77
N LEU A 4 -19.89 -14.66 -0.49
CA LEU A 4 -19.95 -13.21 -0.24
C LEU A 4 -19.37 -12.93 1.16
N THR A 5 -19.68 -13.82 2.10
CA THR A 5 -19.34 -13.72 3.53
C THR A 5 -17.83 -13.68 3.76
N SER A 6 -17.05 -14.51 3.06
CA SER A 6 -15.58 -14.53 3.24
C SER A 6 -14.88 -13.27 2.72
N ILE A 7 -15.35 -12.68 1.62
CA ILE A 7 -14.77 -11.43 1.09
C ILE A 7 -15.22 -10.24 1.94
N GLU A 8 -16.48 -10.23 2.40
CA GLU A 8 -17.01 -9.19 3.29
C GLU A 8 -16.18 -9.06 4.57
N ILE A 9 -15.78 -10.19 5.17
CA ILE A 9 -14.88 -10.21 6.36
C ILE A 9 -13.54 -9.51 6.06
N LEU A 10 -13.01 -9.66 4.84
CA LEU A 10 -11.72 -9.10 4.45
C LEU A 10 -11.81 -7.63 4.00
N LEU A 11 -13.01 -7.10 3.69
CA LEU A 11 -13.18 -5.75 3.13
C LEU A 11 -12.44 -4.64 3.89
N PRO A 12 -12.46 -4.58 5.23
CA PRO A 12 -11.74 -3.53 5.96
C PRO A 12 -10.23 -3.57 5.70
N GLU A 13 -9.64 -4.77 5.62
CA GLU A 13 -8.22 -4.96 5.35
C GLU A 13 -7.86 -4.66 3.90
N LEU A 14 -8.71 -5.07 2.95
CA LEU A 14 -8.57 -4.73 1.53
C LEU A 14 -8.54 -3.22 1.32
N ARG A 15 -9.45 -2.49 2.00
CA ARG A 15 -9.48 -1.02 1.99
C ARG A 15 -8.24 -0.41 2.62
N ALA A 16 -7.82 -0.90 3.79
CA ALA A 16 -6.62 -0.41 4.45
C ALA A 16 -5.36 -0.59 3.57
N TYR A 17 -5.22 -1.74 2.92
CA TYR A 17 -4.13 -2.01 1.99
C TYR A 17 -4.18 -1.09 0.76
N ALA A 18 -5.36 -0.94 0.13
CA ALA A 18 -5.53 -0.05 -1.02
C ALA A 18 -5.20 1.41 -0.68
N ILE A 19 -5.66 1.92 0.46
CA ILE A 19 -5.37 3.28 0.94
C ILE A 19 -3.85 3.47 1.16
N ALA A 20 -3.15 2.44 1.63
CA ALA A 20 -1.72 2.52 1.87
C ALA A 20 -0.89 2.64 0.58
N ILE A 21 -1.32 2.00 -0.51
CA ILE A 21 -0.58 1.96 -1.79
C ILE A 21 -1.03 3.03 -2.80
N CYS A 22 -2.29 3.48 -2.74
CA CYS A 22 -2.84 4.46 -3.67
C CYS A 22 -2.45 5.91 -3.32
N HIS A 23 -2.63 6.81 -4.29
CA HIS A 23 -2.34 8.24 -4.11
C HIS A 23 -3.52 9.00 -3.52
N SER A 24 -4.75 8.60 -3.83
CA SER A 24 -5.98 9.20 -3.31
C SER A 24 -6.91 8.15 -2.72
N ARG A 25 -7.84 8.61 -1.88
CA ARG A 25 -8.90 7.76 -1.30
C ARG A 25 -9.84 7.21 -2.37
N GLU A 26 -10.18 8.04 -3.36
CA GLU A 26 -11.03 7.65 -4.49
C GLU A 26 -10.40 6.52 -5.31
N GLU A 27 -9.10 6.64 -5.65
CA GLU A 27 -8.37 5.57 -6.34
C GLU A 27 -8.35 4.27 -5.51
N ALA A 28 -8.23 4.37 -4.19
CA ALA A 28 -8.26 3.20 -3.32
C ALA A 28 -9.63 2.52 -3.28
N GLU A 29 -10.72 3.30 -3.27
CA GLU A 29 -12.10 2.81 -3.26
C GLU A 29 -12.42 2.08 -4.57
N ASP A 30 -12.09 2.69 -5.72
CA ASP A 30 -12.26 2.08 -7.04
C ASP A 30 -11.45 0.78 -7.18
N LEU A 31 -10.19 0.81 -6.71
CA LEU A 31 -9.32 -0.36 -6.74
C LEU A 31 -9.88 -1.53 -5.92
N VAL A 32 -10.46 -1.25 -4.74
CA VAL A 32 -11.10 -2.28 -3.91
C VAL A 32 -12.33 -2.83 -4.61
N GLN A 33 -13.15 -1.97 -5.22
CA GLN A 33 -14.32 -2.40 -5.97
C GLN A 33 -13.94 -3.36 -7.11
N ASP A 34 -12.98 -2.98 -7.95
CA ASP A 34 -12.48 -3.81 -9.04
C ASP A 34 -11.92 -5.15 -8.55
N ALA A 35 -11.17 -5.12 -7.43
CA ALA A 35 -10.61 -6.33 -6.83
C ALA A 35 -11.69 -7.26 -6.31
N VAL A 36 -12.73 -6.72 -5.65
CA VAL A 36 -13.87 -7.51 -5.14
C VAL A 36 -14.67 -8.09 -6.30
N GLU A 37 -14.96 -7.31 -7.34
CA GLU A 37 -15.65 -7.79 -8.55
C GLU A 37 -14.88 -8.96 -9.18
N ARG A 38 -13.56 -8.81 -9.35
CA ARG A 38 -12.70 -9.86 -9.89
C ARG A 38 -12.62 -11.08 -8.95
N GLY A 39 -12.60 -10.85 -7.65
CA GLY A 39 -12.67 -11.89 -6.63
C GLY A 39 -13.95 -12.70 -6.75
N LEU A 40 -15.11 -12.04 -6.85
CA LEU A 40 -16.41 -12.69 -6.95
C LEU A 40 -16.61 -13.45 -8.27
N ARG A 41 -16.02 -12.96 -9.38
CA ARG A 41 -16.12 -13.60 -10.70
C ARG A 41 -15.08 -14.69 -10.96
N SER A 42 -14.02 -14.77 -10.16
CA SER A 42 -12.92 -15.72 -10.38
C SER A 42 -13.29 -17.14 -9.94
N GLY A 43 -13.50 -18.04 -10.92
CA GLY A 43 -13.77 -19.46 -10.66
C GLY A 43 -12.61 -20.24 -10.04
N GLY A 44 -11.40 -19.68 -10.00
CA GLY A 44 -10.19 -20.32 -9.43
C GLY A 44 -9.68 -19.68 -8.14
N ARG A 45 -10.51 -18.90 -7.43
CA ARG A 45 -10.10 -18.29 -6.15
C ARG A 45 -10.03 -19.35 -5.04
N PRO A 46 -9.09 -19.23 -4.08
CA PRO A 46 -9.09 -20.07 -2.90
C PRO A 46 -10.35 -19.83 -2.05
N ASP A 47 -10.87 -20.89 -1.42
CA ASP A 47 -12.05 -20.82 -0.54
C ASP A 47 -11.67 -20.57 0.94
N PRO A 48 -10.62 -21.22 1.51
CA PRO A 48 -10.21 -20.94 2.88
C PRO A 48 -9.73 -19.49 3.05
N ILE A 49 -10.19 -18.81 4.11
CA ILE A 49 -9.86 -17.39 4.35
C ILE A 49 -8.34 -17.13 4.42
N GLY A 50 -7.57 -18.08 4.97
CA GLY A 50 -6.11 -17.98 5.07
C GLY A 50 -5.39 -17.97 3.72
N GLU A 51 -5.98 -18.56 2.68
CA GLU A 51 -5.44 -18.55 1.32
C GLU A 51 -6.07 -17.45 0.47
N LEU A 52 -7.36 -17.18 0.69
CA LEU A 52 -8.10 -16.11 0.01
C LEU A 52 -7.50 -14.74 0.33
N ARG A 53 -7.11 -14.49 1.58
CA ARG A 53 -6.54 -13.22 2.03
C ARG A 53 -5.29 -12.79 1.25
N PRO A 54 -4.19 -13.57 1.21
CA PRO A 54 -3.03 -13.22 0.40
C PRO A 54 -3.36 -13.22 -1.10
N TRP A 55 -4.30 -14.05 -1.57
CA TRP A 55 -4.74 -14.02 -2.97
C TRP A 55 -5.43 -12.69 -3.33
N MET A 56 -6.34 -12.18 -2.49
CA MET A 56 -7.00 -10.89 -2.69
C MET A 56 -6.02 -9.72 -2.65
N PHE A 57 -5.03 -9.75 -1.75
CA PHE A 57 -3.95 -8.73 -1.76
C PHE A 57 -3.13 -8.78 -3.05
N ARG A 58 -2.86 -9.97 -3.60
CA ARG A 58 -2.22 -10.12 -4.92
C ARG A 58 -3.08 -9.53 -6.04
N VAL A 59 -4.40 -9.73 -6.00
CA VAL A 59 -5.32 -9.13 -6.98
C VAL A 59 -5.27 -7.61 -6.93
N ILE A 60 -5.41 -7.01 -5.74
CA ILE A 60 -5.32 -5.56 -5.53
C ILE A 60 -3.99 -5.02 -6.06
N ARG A 61 -2.88 -5.66 -5.68
CA ARG A 61 -1.55 -5.27 -6.14
C ARG A 61 -1.47 -5.25 -7.67
N ASN A 62 -1.88 -6.33 -8.32
CA ASN A 62 -1.76 -6.44 -9.77
C ASN A 62 -2.58 -5.36 -10.48
N LEU A 63 -3.82 -5.13 -10.04
CA LEU A 63 -4.67 -4.06 -10.56
C LEU A 63 -4.02 -2.68 -10.38
N HIS A 64 -3.44 -2.41 -9.21
CA HIS A 64 -2.74 -1.15 -8.93
C HIS A 64 -1.53 -0.94 -9.84
N TYR A 65 -0.66 -1.95 -9.97
CA TYR A 65 0.53 -1.86 -10.82
C TYR A 65 0.18 -1.77 -12.31
N ASP A 66 -0.88 -2.44 -12.75
CA ASP A 66 -1.39 -2.30 -14.10
C ASP A 66 -1.91 -0.88 -14.36
N GLU A 67 -2.62 -0.28 -13.41
CA GLU A 67 -3.05 1.12 -13.52
C GLU A 67 -1.88 2.10 -13.47
N LEU A 68 -0.87 1.89 -12.62
CA LEU A 68 0.35 2.69 -12.64
C LEU A 68 1.11 2.57 -13.96
N ARG A 69 1.17 1.36 -14.55
CA ARG A 69 1.77 1.14 -15.87
C ARG A 69 0.99 1.87 -16.95
N LYS A 70 -0.34 1.77 -16.95
CA LYS A 70 -1.22 2.52 -17.88
C LYS A 70 -1.05 4.02 -17.72
N ARG A 71 -1.03 4.54 -16.49
CA ARG A 71 -0.79 5.96 -16.17
C ARG A 71 0.58 6.41 -16.62
N ARG A 72 1.61 5.58 -16.48
CA ARG A 72 2.96 5.87 -16.96
C ARG A 72 2.97 5.98 -18.48
N VAL A 73 2.40 5.01 -19.19
CA VAL A 73 2.29 5.03 -20.66
C VAL A 73 1.49 6.25 -21.11
N ARG A 74 0.29 6.49 -20.55
CA ARG A 74 -0.50 7.70 -20.82
C ARG A 74 0.30 8.96 -20.53
N ARG A 75 1.00 9.05 -19.40
CA ARG A 75 1.86 10.20 -19.09
C ARG A 75 3.07 10.31 -20.00
N GLU A 76 3.60 9.25 -20.59
CA GLU A 76 4.68 9.31 -21.59
C GLU A 76 4.13 9.83 -22.93
N TYR A 77 2.91 9.42 -23.32
CA TYR A 77 2.17 10.00 -24.44
C TYR A 77 1.79 11.48 -24.20
N PHE A 78 1.25 11.83 -23.03
CA PHE A 78 0.85 13.19 -22.64
C PHE A 78 2.00 14.06 -22.11
N ALA A 79 3.19 13.52 -21.83
CA ALA A 79 4.39 14.31 -21.49
C ALA A 79 5.00 14.99 -22.72
N ALA A 80 4.51 14.66 -23.93
CA ALA A 80 4.57 15.57 -25.07
C ALA A 80 3.79 16.90 -24.81
N GLU A 81 3.00 17.01 -23.73
CA GLU A 81 2.05 18.11 -23.49
C GLU A 81 1.85 18.57 -22.00
N LYS A 82 2.73 18.18 -21.06
CA LYS A 82 2.93 18.77 -19.69
C LYS A 82 2.00 18.31 -18.53
N ARG A 83 2.52 18.39 -17.28
CA ARG A 83 2.04 17.78 -16.00
C ARG A 83 1.77 18.80 -14.86
N LEU A 84 0.82 18.50 -13.94
CA LEU A 84 0.90 18.24 -12.47
C LEU A 84 -0.55 18.26 -11.87
N SER A 85 -0.99 17.59 -10.79
CA SER A 85 -0.59 17.63 -9.35
C SER A 85 -1.50 16.68 -8.52
N ASN A 86 -1.20 16.40 -7.23
CA ASN A 86 -2.22 16.38 -6.14
C ASN A 86 -1.65 16.18 -4.71
N GLU A 87 -2.31 16.84 -3.73
CA GLU A 87 -2.10 16.84 -2.27
C GLU A 87 -3.34 16.31 -1.51
N ALA A 88 -3.21 15.87 -0.24
CA ALA A 88 -4.31 15.83 0.75
C ALA A 88 -3.87 15.57 2.23
N GLY A 89 -4.48 16.31 3.18
CA GLY A 89 -4.38 16.23 4.67
C GLY A 89 -5.31 15.18 5.32
N ALA A 90 -5.64 15.13 6.63
CA ALA A 90 -5.25 15.85 7.86
C ALA A 90 -5.52 14.95 9.12
N SER A 91 -4.93 15.34 10.26
CA SER A 91 -5.19 15.05 11.69
C SER A 91 -5.34 13.62 12.25
N ASP A 92 -4.36 13.23 13.06
CA ASP A 92 -4.41 12.23 14.14
C ASP A 92 -3.29 12.61 15.15
N THR A 93 -3.06 11.89 16.26
CA THR A 93 -2.05 12.29 17.27
C THR A 93 -0.70 12.68 16.64
N ALA A 94 0.02 13.67 17.20
CA ALA A 94 1.18 14.27 16.53
C ALA A 94 2.28 13.26 16.10
N ARG A 95 2.35 12.11 16.79
CA ARG A 95 3.24 10.98 16.45
C ARG A 95 2.67 10.13 15.30
N ASP A 96 1.37 9.82 15.33
CA ASP A 96 0.71 9.05 14.27
C ASP A 96 0.69 9.81 12.94
N VAL A 97 0.50 11.15 12.98
CA VAL A 97 0.63 12.00 11.79
C VAL A 97 2.05 11.96 11.24
N LEU A 98 3.05 12.05 12.11
CA LEU A 98 4.45 12.00 11.70
C LEU A 98 4.77 10.67 11.01
N ILE A 99 4.34 9.55 11.60
CA ILE A 99 4.54 8.21 11.04
C ILE A 99 3.78 8.06 9.71
N ARG A 100 2.52 8.51 9.62
CA ARG A 100 1.74 8.46 8.37
C ARG A 100 2.38 9.30 7.27
N LEU A 101 2.87 10.49 7.59
CA LEU A 101 3.58 11.36 6.63
C LEU A 101 4.91 10.76 6.21
N ALA A 102 5.68 10.21 7.16
CA ALA A 102 6.94 9.52 6.87
C ALA A 102 6.71 8.30 5.97
N PHE A 103 5.67 7.52 6.24
CA PHE A 103 5.26 6.39 5.43
C PHE A 103 4.85 6.80 4.01
N LYS A 104 4.11 7.91 3.85
CA LYS A 104 3.77 8.49 2.53
C LYS A 104 5.00 8.99 1.75
N LYS A 105 6.10 9.37 2.42
CA LYS A 105 7.35 9.78 1.75
C LYS A 105 8.17 8.62 1.22
N LEU A 106 7.92 7.40 1.68
CA LEU A 106 8.65 6.22 1.19
C LEU A 106 8.34 5.96 -0.29
N PRO A 107 9.33 5.46 -1.07
CA PRO A 107 9.09 4.95 -2.41
C PRO A 107 7.98 3.87 -2.41
N PRO A 108 7.16 3.76 -3.48
CA PRO A 108 6.00 2.86 -3.51
C PRO A 108 6.33 1.41 -3.15
N GLU A 109 7.42 0.86 -3.68
CA GLU A 109 7.86 -0.52 -3.44
C GLU A 109 8.27 -0.76 -1.97
N THR A 110 8.88 0.25 -1.35
CA THR A 110 9.31 0.25 0.06
C THR A 110 8.10 0.33 0.99
N ARG A 111 7.11 1.13 0.61
CA ARG A 111 5.86 1.29 1.36
C ARG A 111 5.02 0.01 1.30
N GLU A 112 4.92 -0.60 0.12
CA GLU A 112 4.15 -1.82 -0.10
C GLU A 112 4.63 -2.97 0.79
N VAL A 113 5.95 -3.21 0.86
CA VAL A 113 6.48 -4.32 1.66
C VAL A 113 6.27 -4.13 3.16
N LEU A 114 6.38 -2.89 3.67
CA LEU A 114 6.06 -2.56 5.06
C LEU A 114 4.57 -2.73 5.34
N CYS A 115 3.71 -2.30 4.41
CA CYS A 115 2.27 -2.44 4.58
C CYS A 115 1.88 -3.92 4.71
N LEU A 116 2.33 -4.77 3.80
CA LEU A 116 1.98 -6.18 3.78
C LEU A 116 2.42 -6.91 5.05
N VAL A 117 3.63 -6.62 5.56
CA VAL A 117 4.18 -7.37 6.69
C VAL A 117 3.87 -6.71 8.03
N ASP A 118 4.19 -5.43 8.19
CA ASP A 118 4.17 -4.77 9.50
C ASP A 118 2.76 -4.24 9.85
N ILE A 119 1.92 -3.95 8.86
CA ILE A 119 0.55 -3.45 9.06
C ILE A 119 -0.48 -4.58 8.88
N MET A 120 -0.38 -5.31 7.76
CA MET A 120 -1.30 -6.41 7.44
C MET A 120 -0.85 -7.75 8.05
N GLY A 121 0.32 -7.83 8.69
CA GLY A 121 0.72 -9.03 9.42
C GLY A 121 0.97 -10.28 8.55
N LEU A 122 1.24 -10.13 7.24
CA LEU A 122 1.58 -11.28 6.40
C LEU A 122 2.91 -11.88 6.83
N LYS A 123 3.00 -13.21 6.78
CA LYS A 123 4.30 -13.89 6.84
C LYS A 123 5.12 -13.52 5.61
N TYR A 124 6.45 -13.53 5.74
CA TYR A 124 7.34 -13.17 4.62
C TYR A 124 7.09 -14.00 3.36
N ALA A 125 6.79 -15.30 3.52
CA ALA A 125 6.45 -16.18 2.41
C ALA A 125 5.12 -15.83 1.72
N GLU A 126 4.14 -15.29 2.46
CA GLU A 126 2.86 -14.84 1.88
C GLU A 126 3.04 -13.51 1.16
N ALA A 127 3.77 -12.58 1.77
CA ALA A 127 4.13 -11.31 1.14
C ALA A 127 4.95 -11.53 -0.15
N ALA A 128 5.84 -12.51 -0.17
CA ALA A 128 6.60 -12.93 -1.36
C ALA A 128 5.68 -13.37 -2.50
N LYS A 129 4.63 -14.14 -2.19
CA LYS A 129 3.62 -14.55 -3.17
C LYS A 129 2.79 -13.36 -3.66
N VAL A 130 2.44 -12.41 -2.79
CA VAL A 130 1.72 -11.19 -3.20
C VAL A 130 2.58 -10.36 -4.15
N MET A 131 3.83 -10.11 -3.76
CA MET A 131 4.76 -9.24 -4.48
C MET A 131 5.42 -9.90 -5.70
N ASP A 132 5.27 -11.21 -5.85
CA ASP A 132 5.89 -12.02 -6.91
C ASP A 132 7.43 -11.93 -6.92
N VAL A 133 8.04 -12.09 -5.74
CA VAL A 133 9.50 -12.04 -5.53
C VAL A 133 9.98 -13.16 -4.61
N PRO A 134 11.28 -13.50 -4.59
CA PRO A 134 11.82 -14.48 -3.65
C PRO A 134 11.64 -14.07 -2.18
N ASN A 135 11.45 -15.04 -1.28
CA ASN A 135 11.28 -14.79 0.15
C ASN A 135 12.48 -14.02 0.77
N GLY A 136 13.73 -14.35 0.37
CA GLY A 136 14.91 -13.60 0.81
C GLY A 136 14.93 -12.14 0.33
N THR A 137 14.31 -11.85 -0.82
CA THR A 137 14.13 -10.48 -1.31
C THR A 137 13.17 -9.69 -0.43
N VAL A 138 12.09 -10.31 0.06
CA VAL A 138 11.17 -9.69 1.03
C VAL A 138 11.91 -9.32 2.31
N MET A 139 12.69 -10.24 2.87
CA MET A 139 13.45 -9.99 4.11
C MET A 139 14.43 -8.82 3.99
N SER A 140 15.21 -8.78 2.91
CA SER A 140 16.14 -7.66 2.65
C SER A 140 15.44 -6.34 2.32
N ARG A 141 14.27 -6.37 1.67
CA ARG A 141 13.45 -5.18 1.40
C ARG A 141 12.85 -4.61 2.67
N ILE A 142 12.31 -5.44 3.57
CA ILE A 142 11.75 -5.02 4.86
C ILE A 142 12.81 -4.36 5.72
N SER A 143 13.98 -4.98 5.85
CA SER A 143 15.09 -4.41 6.65
C SER A 143 15.44 -2.99 6.18
N ARG A 144 15.62 -2.80 4.87
CA ARG A 144 15.88 -1.48 4.28
C ARG A 144 14.71 -0.53 4.45
N ALA A 145 13.47 -1.02 4.31
CA ALA A 145 12.28 -0.20 4.44
C ALA A 145 12.07 0.32 5.86
N ARG A 146 12.25 -0.52 6.88
CA ARG A 146 12.19 -0.12 8.29
C ARG A 146 13.27 0.91 8.61
N LYS A 147 14.50 0.72 8.10
CA LYS A 147 15.58 1.69 8.25
C LYS A 147 15.23 3.04 7.62
N ALA A 148 14.73 3.04 6.38
CA ALA A 148 14.33 4.26 5.69
C ALA A 148 13.18 4.99 6.41
N LEU A 149 12.22 4.24 6.98
CA LEU A 149 11.14 4.84 7.75
C LEU A 149 11.66 5.51 9.03
N LEU A 150 12.56 4.84 9.76
CA LEU A 150 13.21 5.40 10.95
C LEU A 150 13.99 6.67 10.62
N GLU A 151 14.81 6.66 9.56
CA GLU A 151 15.57 7.84 9.12
C GLU A 151 14.67 9.06 8.83
N ILE A 152 13.49 8.85 8.23
CA ILE A 152 12.53 9.93 7.96
C ILE A 152 11.86 10.44 9.25
N VAL A 153 11.55 9.54 10.18
CA VAL A 153 10.93 9.91 11.46
C VAL A 153 11.93 10.66 12.34
N ASP A 154 13.14 10.16 12.49
CA ASP A 154 14.21 10.76 13.30
C ASP A 154 14.63 12.14 12.74
N GLY A 155 14.73 12.26 11.42
CA GLY A 155 14.99 13.54 10.74
C GLY A 155 13.86 14.56 10.93
N ALA A 156 12.63 14.11 11.09
CA ALA A 156 11.49 14.98 11.36
C ALA A 156 11.39 15.38 12.85
N GLU A 157 11.81 14.52 13.78
CA GLU A 157 11.87 14.82 15.20
C GLU A 157 12.97 15.85 15.53
N THR A 158 14.14 15.72 14.91
CA THR A 158 15.26 16.69 15.05
C THR A 158 14.89 18.09 14.56
N ALA A 159 14.23 18.20 13.39
CA ALA A 159 13.75 19.48 12.88
C ALA A 159 12.72 20.17 13.82
N LYS A 160 11.90 19.39 14.53
CA LYS A 160 10.89 19.91 15.47
C LYS A 160 11.53 20.52 16.73
N GLN A 161 12.65 19.95 17.19
CA GLN A 161 13.36 20.40 18.39
C GLN A 161 14.13 21.72 18.16
N GLU A 162 14.68 21.94 16.96
CA GLU A 162 15.37 23.18 16.62
C GLU A 162 14.43 24.40 16.53
N VAL A 163 13.22 24.20 16.01
CA VAL A 163 12.19 25.27 15.93
C VAL A 163 11.72 25.69 17.31
N THR A 164 11.57 24.74 18.24
CA THR A 164 11.11 25.00 19.62
C THR A 164 12.19 25.70 20.46
N ARG A 165 13.48 25.59 20.12
CA ARG A 165 14.60 26.24 20.84
C ARG A 165 14.90 27.68 20.39
N LYS A 166 14.35 28.12 19.25
CA LYS A 166 14.56 29.46 18.68
C LYS A 166 13.40 30.43 18.94
N THR A 167 12.37 29.99 19.66
CA THR A 167 11.22 30.81 20.07
C THR A 167 11.30 31.03 21.57
#